data_AF-A0A9E5TFI5-F1
#
_entry.id   AF-A0A9E5TFI5-F1
#
_cell.length_a   1.000
_cell.length_b   1.000
_cell.length_c   1.000
_cell.angle_alpha   90.00
_cell.angle_beta   90.00
_cell.angle_gamma   90.00
#
_symmetry.space_group_name_H-M   'P 1'
#
loop_
_entity.id
_entity.type
_entity.pdbx_description
1 polymer ?
#
loop_
_entity_poly.entity_id
_entity_poly.type
_entity_poly.pdbx_seq_one_letter_code
_entity_poly.pdbx_strand_id
1 'polypeptide(L)'
;MARVLAHHGGIYASHIRSESDLWLEAVAEAIEIGEQAEVRVEVAHLKLAGYHNWGDVDRLMTMLEEAQARDVRLGCDQYPYNASSTWLTAMLPYWAQAGGAKAVAERLGAPEVRAQLRKDWEENRVEWEDRGGMRDWTDILVSECDARPEVLGRSIAEIAVAEGKDPLEAAFDLIVVSEGQVGCVWFDQSEENVRTLMRHPMVVVGSDGSSMSPHGVLGQRRPHPRSYGTFPRVLGRYVREEKVLSLEEAIKKMTSVTAERFGLTDRGVIREGAWADLVLFDPHTVTDRATFTDPHQYPAGIPYVIVNGVVVIDQGRHTGALPGQVL
;
A
#
# COMPACT_ATOMS: atom_id res chain seq x y z
N MET A 1 23.15 -0.24 -10.88
CA MET A 1 22.36 -1.44 -10.49
C MET A 1 21.32 -1.78 -11.55
N ALA A 2 20.45 -0.86 -11.97
CA ALA A 2 19.42 -1.11 -12.99
C ALA A 2 19.92 -1.75 -14.30
N ARG A 3 21.05 -1.28 -14.87
CA ARG A 3 21.65 -1.89 -16.07
C ARG A 3 22.03 -3.37 -15.89
N VAL A 4 22.42 -3.77 -14.67
CA VAL A 4 22.72 -5.18 -14.37
C VAL A 4 21.42 -5.99 -14.37
N LEU A 5 20.34 -5.46 -13.80
CA LEU A 5 19.03 -6.12 -13.82
C LEU A 5 18.55 -6.35 -15.26
N ALA A 6 18.71 -5.36 -16.14
CA ALA A 6 18.34 -5.48 -17.55
C ALA A 6 19.02 -6.67 -18.25
N HIS A 7 20.33 -6.88 -18.01
CA HIS A 7 21.07 -8.03 -18.57
C HIS A 7 20.54 -9.39 -18.10
N HIS A 8 19.90 -9.45 -16.92
CA HIS A 8 19.32 -10.67 -16.37
C HIS A 8 17.81 -10.78 -16.61
N GLY A 9 17.22 -9.86 -17.38
CA GLY A 9 15.77 -9.80 -17.57
C GLY A 9 15.00 -9.44 -16.29
N GLY A 10 15.67 -8.87 -15.29
CA GLY A 10 15.08 -8.47 -14.01
C GLY A 10 14.17 -7.24 -14.11
N ILE A 11 13.63 -6.85 -12.97
CA ILE A 11 12.69 -5.73 -12.82
C ILE A 11 13.23 -4.78 -11.76
N TYR A 12 13.17 -3.48 -12.05
CA TYR A 12 13.37 -2.42 -11.08
C TYR A 12 12.01 -2.06 -10.47
N ALA A 13 11.70 -2.65 -9.32
CA ALA A 13 10.53 -2.28 -8.53
C ALA A 13 10.91 -1.20 -7.51
N SER A 14 10.08 -0.15 -7.37
CA SER A 14 10.38 0.98 -6.51
C SER A 14 9.15 1.49 -5.78
N HIS A 15 9.26 1.59 -4.45
CA HIS A 15 8.55 2.62 -3.69
C HIS A 15 9.29 3.93 -4.02
N ILE A 16 8.68 4.75 -4.86
CA ILE A 16 9.32 5.95 -5.40
C ILE A 16 9.63 6.97 -4.30
N ARG A 17 10.58 7.86 -4.55
CA ARG A 17 11.16 8.75 -3.53
C ARG A 17 10.15 9.60 -2.76
N SER A 18 9.02 9.94 -3.37
CA SER A 18 7.91 10.62 -2.74
C SER A 18 6.63 10.27 -3.49
N GLU A 19 5.56 10.08 -2.76
CA GLU A 19 4.19 9.93 -3.29
C GLU A 19 3.32 11.15 -2.97
N SER A 20 3.93 12.16 -2.34
CA SER A 20 3.34 13.42 -1.89
C SER A 20 3.87 14.59 -2.73
N ASP A 21 4.27 15.71 -2.15
CA ASP A 21 4.67 16.94 -2.84
C ASP A 21 5.74 16.79 -3.95
N LEU A 22 6.61 15.78 -3.87
CA LEU A 22 7.65 15.51 -4.87
C LEU A 22 7.30 14.30 -5.76
N TRP A 23 6.02 13.93 -5.85
CA TRP A 23 5.55 12.81 -6.66
C TRP A 23 5.97 12.96 -8.13
N LEU A 24 5.98 14.19 -8.65
CA LEU A 24 6.30 14.47 -10.04
C LEU A 24 7.75 14.08 -10.35
N GLU A 25 8.69 14.58 -9.53
CA GLU A 25 10.12 14.28 -9.64
C GLU A 25 10.38 12.79 -9.39
N ALA A 26 9.68 12.18 -8.44
CA ALA A 26 9.86 10.77 -8.08
C ALA A 26 9.39 9.81 -9.18
N VAL A 27 8.25 10.10 -9.84
CA VAL A 27 7.77 9.33 -11.00
C VAL A 27 8.70 9.53 -12.20
N ALA A 28 9.13 10.78 -12.45
CA ALA A 28 10.08 11.08 -13.52
C ALA A 28 11.42 10.34 -13.33
N GLU A 29 11.94 10.29 -12.09
CA GLU A 29 13.14 9.54 -11.72
C GLU A 29 12.99 8.05 -12.05
N ALA A 30 11.85 7.43 -11.71
CA ALA A 30 11.61 6.02 -12.00
C ALA A 30 11.55 5.73 -13.51
N ILE A 31 10.90 6.61 -14.28
CA ILE A 31 10.83 6.52 -15.75
C ILE A 31 12.22 6.66 -16.36
N GLU A 32 13.00 7.67 -15.93
CA GLU A 32 14.36 7.93 -16.43
C GLU A 32 15.29 6.74 -16.16
N ILE A 33 15.21 6.13 -14.97
CA ILE A 33 15.97 4.91 -14.65
C ILE A 33 15.60 3.77 -15.61
N GLY A 34 14.30 3.56 -15.85
CA GLY A 34 13.80 2.55 -16.79
C GLY A 34 14.32 2.74 -18.20
N GLU A 35 14.25 3.97 -18.69
CA GLU A 35 14.67 4.37 -20.02
C GLU A 35 16.19 4.22 -20.21
N GLN A 36 17.00 4.80 -19.31
CA GLN A 36 18.47 4.77 -19.43
C GLN A 36 19.10 3.39 -19.19
N ALA A 37 18.41 2.51 -18.47
CA ALA A 37 18.89 1.16 -18.19
C ALA A 37 18.23 0.10 -19.07
N GLU A 38 17.24 0.48 -19.90
CA GLU A 38 16.41 -0.44 -20.70
C GLU A 38 15.84 -1.59 -19.85
N VAL A 39 15.42 -1.29 -18.63
CA VAL A 39 14.89 -2.25 -17.66
C VAL A 39 13.38 -2.09 -17.50
N ARG A 40 12.69 -3.19 -17.18
CA ARG A 40 11.29 -3.14 -16.74
C ARG A 40 11.21 -2.40 -15.41
N VAL A 41 10.29 -1.46 -15.29
CA VAL A 41 10.02 -0.69 -14.07
C VAL A 41 8.68 -1.09 -13.50
N GLU A 42 8.60 -1.30 -12.19
CA GLU A 42 7.35 -1.40 -11.45
C GLU A 42 7.32 -0.30 -10.39
N VAL A 43 6.43 0.69 -10.55
CA VAL A 43 6.14 1.66 -9.49
C VAL A 43 5.15 1.00 -8.53
N ALA A 44 5.65 0.65 -7.34
CA ALA A 44 4.85 -0.01 -6.33
C ALA A 44 3.77 0.95 -5.83
N HIS A 45 2.58 0.41 -5.53
CA HIS A 45 1.48 1.08 -4.84
C HIS A 45 1.24 2.55 -5.27
N LEU A 46 1.20 2.81 -6.57
CA LEU A 46 1.10 4.14 -7.15
C LEU A 46 -0.09 4.91 -6.58
N LYS A 47 0.19 6.13 -6.10
CA LYS A 47 -0.79 7.02 -5.50
C LYS A 47 -0.34 8.48 -5.59
N LEU A 48 -1.28 9.38 -5.31
CA LEU A 48 -1.02 10.76 -4.95
C LEU A 48 -1.49 10.95 -3.51
N ALA A 49 -0.56 10.83 -2.57
CA ALA A 49 -0.79 11.15 -1.16
C ALA A 49 -0.77 12.68 -1.02
N GLY A 50 -1.57 13.25 -0.11
CA GLY A 50 -1.70 14.72 -0.07
C GLY A 50 -3.05 15.21 -0.56
N TYR A 51 -3.92 15.79 0.30
CA TYR A 51 -5.17 16.41 -0.14
C TYR A 51 -4.95 17.41 -1.29
N HIS A 52 -3.87 18.19 -1.21
CA HIS A 52 -3.52 19.17 -2.23
C HIS A 52 -3.02 18.55 -3.55
N ASN A 53 -2.51 17.31 -3.52
CA ASN A 53 -2.05 16.57 -4.69
C ASN A 53 -3.18 15.81 -5.39
N TRP A 54 -4.34 15.63 -4.75
CA TRP A 54 -5.42 14.81 -5.32
C TRP A 54 -5.91 15.31 -6.69
N GLY A 55 -5.82 16.62 -6.94
CA GLY A 55 -6.21 17.21 -8.23
C GLY A 55 -5.27 16.91 -9.40
N ASP A 56 -4.08 16.38 -9.14
CA ASP A 56 -3.05 16.17 -10.17
C ASP A 56 -3.10 14.78 -10.83
N VAL A 57 -4.13 13.98 -10.56
CA VAL A 57 -4.21 12.60 -11.09
C VAL A 57 -4.13 12.56 -12.61
N ASP A 58 -4.77 13.49 -13.32
CA ASP A 58 -4.71 13.56 -14.79
C ASP A 58 -3.30 13.85 -15.31
N ARG A 59 -2.52 14.65 -14.55
CA ARG A 59 -1.11 14.93 -14.87
C ARG A 59 -0.26 13.68 -14.67
N LEU A 60 -0.48 12.93 -13.60
CA LEU A 60 0.15 11.64 -13.38
C LEU A 60 -0.18 10.67 -14.53
N MET A 61 -1.46 10.58 -14.93
CA MET A 61 -1.87 9.74 -16.05
C MET A 61 -1.16 10.11 -17.35
N THR A 62 -1.07 11.41 -17.64
CA THR A 62 -0.37 11.92 -18.83
C THR A 62 1.10 11.49 -18.83
N MET A 63 1.79 11.58 -17.69
CA MET A 63 3.20 11.12 -17.60
C MET A 63 3.37 9.63 -17.88
N LEU A 64 2.44 8.82 -17.36
CA LEU A 64 2.41 7.38 -17.59
C LEU A 64 2.23 7.08 -19.10
N GLU A 65 1.24 7.70 -19.73
CA GLU A 65 0.95 7.55 -21.17
C GLU A 65 2.12 8.03 -22.04
N GLU A 66 2.75 9.15 -21.70
CA GLU A 66 3.93 9.67 -22.40
C GLU A 66 5.14 8.74 -22.27
N ALA A 67 5.37 8.13 -21.10
CA ALA A 67 6.42 7.14 -20.93
C ALA A 67 6.16 5.89 -21.79
N GLN A 68 4.90 5.43 -21.83
CA GLN A 68 4.49 4.32 -22.68
C GLN A 68 4.69 4.64 -24.17
N ALA A 69 4.37 5.86 -24.60
CA ALA A 69 4.57 6.31 -25.99
C ALA A 69 6.06 6.39 -26.40
N ARG A 70 6.98 6.42 -25.44
CA ARG A 70 8.43 6.32 -25.64
C ARG A 70 8.96 4.89 -25.50
N ASP A 71 8.08 3.89 -25.48
CA ASP A 71 8.41 2.47 -25.30
C ASP A 71 9.12 2.15 -23.97
N VAL A 72 8.97 3.01 -22.95
CA VAL A 72 9.45 2.71 -21.60
C VAL A 72 8.62 1.55 -21.04
N ARG A 73 9.30 0.48 -20.61
CA ARG A 73 8.67 -0.72 -20.04
C ARG A 73 8.21 -0.46 -18.60
N LEU A 74 7.22 0.40 -18.44
CA LEU A 74 6.67 0.86 -17.17
C LEU A 74 5.42 0.08 -16.79
N GLY A 75 5.36 -0.37 -15.55
CA GLY A 75 4.18 -0.86 -14.87
C GLY A 75 4.00 -0.17 -13.53
N CYS A 76 2.77 -0.21 -13.03
CA CYS A 76 2.45 0.21 -11.68
C CYS A 76 1.49 -0.79 -11.04
N ASP A 77 1.49 -0.89 -9.71
CA ASP A 77 0.43 -1.57 -8.97
C ASP A 77 -0.28 -0.61 -8.01
N GLN A 78 -1.49 -0.97 -7.59
CA GLN A 78 -2.27 -0.22 -6.60
C GLN A 78 -3.15 -1.18 -5.77
N TYR A 79 -3.33 -0.85 -4.49
CA TYR A 79 -4.36 -1.45 -3.63
C TYR A 79 -5.68 -0.65 -3.65
N PRO A 80 -6.84 -1.30 -3.50
CA PRO A 80 -8.16 -0.69 -3.67
C PRO A 80 -8.67 0.03 -2.40
N TYR A 81 -7.84 0.90 -1.82
CA TYR A 81 -8.14 1.65 -0.60
C TYR A 81 -7.58 3.06 -0.69
N ASN A 82 -8.31 4.03 -0.13
CA ASN A 82 -7.89 5.43 -0.05
C ASN A 82 -7.01 5.73 1.18
N ALA A 83 -6.38 4.70 1.76
CA ALA A 83 -5.52 4.84 2.92
C ALA A 83 -4.24 4.03 2.74
N SER A 84 -3.11 4.60 3.15
CA SER A 84 -1.82 3.91 3.20
C SER A 84 -1.57 3.33 4.59
N SER A 85 -0.50 2.55 4.74
CA SER A 85 -0.08 2.07 6.06
C SER A 85 1.43 2.05 6.18
N THR A 86 1.93 2.76 7.19
CA THR A 86 3.36 2.90 7.50
C THR A 86 3.55 3.34 8.95
N TRP A 87 4.79 3.55 9.38
CA TRP A 87 5.15 3.98 10.72
C TRP A 87 4.71 5.41 11.01
N LEU A 88 4.28 5.68 12.24
CA LEU A 88 3.95 7.03 12.73
C LEU A 88 5.10 8.01 12.50
N THR A 89 6.36 7.56 12.56
CA THR A 89 7.55 8.38 12.31
C THR A 89 7.63 8.98 10.92
N ALA A 90 6.80 8.54 9.96
CA ALA A 90 6.70 9.16 8.64
C ALA A 90 6.21 10.62 8.69
N MET A 91 5.49 11.02 9.77
CA MET A 91 5.18 12.43 10.03
C MET A 91 6.38 13.25 10.50
N LEU A 92 7.62 12.83 10.30
CA LEU A 92 8.77 13.61 10.75
C LEU A 92 9.58 14.04 9.53
N PRO A 93 10.27 15.18 9.57
CA PRO A 93 11.16 15.57 8.50
C PRO A 93 12.32 14.58 8.40
N TYR A 94 12.94 14.48 7.21
CA TYR A 94 13.99 13.49 6.96
C TYR A 94 15.15 13.56 7.98
N TRP A 95 15.53 14.76 8.43
CA TRP A 95 16.59 14.92 9.43
C TRP A 95 16.23 14.28 10.77
N ALA A 96 14.94 14.30 11.14
CA ALA A 96 14.44 13.73 12.38
C ALA A 96 14.20 12.22 12.27
N GLN A 97 14.02 11.68 11.06
CA GLN A 97 13.94 10.24 10.80
C GLN A 97 15.31 9.55 10.73
N ALA A 98 16.40 10.31 10.58
CA ALA A 98 17.74 9.78 10.43
C ALA A 98 18.15 8.88 11.62
N GLY A 99 18.72 7.70 11.31
CA GLY A 99 19.21 6.74 12.30
C GLY A 99 18.22 5.65 12.71
N GLY A 100 17.01 5.62 12.14
CA GLY A 100 16.00 4.58 12.38
C GLY A 100 15.19 4.77 13.67
N ALA A 101 14.15 3.96 13.84
CA ALA A 101 13.07 4.14 14.83
C ALA A 101 13.55 4.48 16.26
N LYS A 102 14.54 3.74 16.76
CA LYS A 102 15.08 3.98 18.11
C LYS A 102 15.77 5.33 18.24
N ALA A 103 16.57 5.72 17.25
CA ALA A 103 17.24 7.02 17.24
C ALA A 103 16.22 8.17 17.15
N VAL A 104 15.11 7.97 16.43
CA VAL A 104 13.99 8.90 16.38
C VAL A 104 13.38 9.09 17.77
N ALA A 105 13.06 7.99 18.46
CA ALA A 105 12.49 8.03 19.81
C ALA A 105 13.42 8.71 20.82
N GLU A 106 14.71 8.37 20.81
CA GLU A 106 15.73 9.03 21.66
C GLU A 106 15.80 10.54 21.38
N ARG A 107 15.82 10.93 20.11
CA ARG A 107 15.87 12.34 19.68
C ARG A 107 14.63 13.11 20.12
N LEU A 108 13.45 12.51 20.04
CA LEU A 108 12.20 13.11 20.51
C LEU A 108 12.09 13.20 22.04
N GLY A 109 12.99 12.57 22.79
CA GLY A 109 13.11 12.77 24.24
C GLY A 109 13.67 14.15 24.61
N ALA A 110 14.32 14.84 23.67
CA ALA A 110 14.94 16.14 23.91
C ALA A 110 13.95 17.30 23.68
N PRO A 111 13.69 18.18 24.68
CA PRO A 111 12.73 19.27 24.55
C PRO A 111 13.03 20.26 23.43
N GLU A 112 14.32 20.54 23.18
CA GLU A 112 14.77 21.42 22.11
C GLU A 112 14.46 20.85 20.72
N VAL A 113 14.50 19.53 20.56
CA VAL A 113 14.12 18.87 19.31
C VAL A 113 12.62 19.00 19.10
N ARG A 114 11.79 18.73 20.12
CA ARG A 114 10.33 18.89 20.01
C ARG A 114 9.94 20.33 19.68
N ALA A 115 10.59 21.31 20.30
CA ALA A 115 10.37 22.72 20.00
C ALA A 115 10.74 23.06 18.55
N GLN A 116 11.86 22.54 18.04
CA GLN A 116 12.26 22.73 16.64
C GLN A 116 11.26 22.06 15.68
N LEU A 117 10.81 20.83 15.98
CA LEU A 117 9.83 20.12 15.16
C LEU A 117 8.47 20.81 15.14
N ARG A 118 8.00 21.32 16.28
CA ARG A 118 6.78 22.13 16.35
C ARG A 118 6.89 23.36 15.47
N LYS A 119 8.01 24.07 15.56
CA LYS A 119 8.28 25.23 14.71
C LYS A 119 8.29 24.83 13.23
N ASP A 120 8.98 23.74 12.87
CA ASP A 120 9.04 23.26 11.49
C ASP A 120 7.67 22.84 10.94
N TRP A 121 6.82 22.24 11.79
CA TRP A 121 5.43 21.88 11.48
C TRP A 121 4.56 23.13 11.25
N GLU A 122 4.64 24.13 12.14
CA GLU A 122 3.90 25.38 12.02
C GLU A 122 4.35 26.24 10.83
N GLU A 123 5.66 26.24 10.52
CA GLU A 123 6.26 27.01 9.42
C GLU A 123 6.21 26.27 8.06
N ASN A 124 5.70 25.03 8.02
CA ASN A 124 5.57 24.20 6.82
C ASN A 124 6.87 24.11 5.98
N ARG A 125 8.02 23.89 6.64
CA ARG A 125 9.34 23.95 6.00
C ARG A 125 9.62 22.74 5.08
N VAL A 126 10.38 22.99 4.02
CA VAL A 126 10.55 22.19 2.77
C VAL A 126 11.08 20.75 2.92
N GLU A 127 11.45 20.30 4.12
CA GLU A 127 12.10 18.99 4.33
C GLU A 127 11.16 17.88 4.84
N TRP A 128 9.85 18.11 4.72
CA TRP A 128 8.81 17.16 5.06
C TRP A 128 8.32 16.43 3.82
N GLU A 129 8.21 15.11 3.89
CA GLU A 129 7.56 14.29 2.87
C GLU A 129 6.04 14.56 2.79
N ASP A 130 5.46 15.24 3.79
CA ASP A 130 4.02 15.48 3.89
C ASP A 130 3.74 16.96 4.19
N ARG A 131 3.62 17.81 3.16
CA ARG A 131 3.27 19.24 3.35
C ARG A 131 1.77 19.53 3.29
N GLY A 132 0.91 18.53 3.45
CA GLY A 132 -0.53 18.78 3.50
C GLY A 132 -1.44 17.64 3.06
N GLY A 133 -1.07 16.40 3.40
CA GLY A 133 -1.87 15.20 3.17
C GLY A 133 -2.87 14.86 4.23
N MET A 134 -2.56 15.21 5.48
CA MET A 134 -3.56 15.18 6.53
C MET A 134 -4.39 16.44 6.51
N ARG A 135 -5.72 16.27 6.42
CA ARG A 135 -6.66 17.36 6.63
C ARG A 135 -6.72 17.72 8.11
N ASP A 136 -6.66 16.68 8.96
CA ASP A 136 -6.56 16.79 10.40
C ASP A 136 -6.02 15.49 11.03
N TRP A 137 -5.82 15.51 12.35
CA TRP A 137 -5.29 14.39 13.14
C TRP A 137 -6.23 13.18 13.26
N THR A 138 -7.44 13.23 12.68
CA THR A 138 -8.33 12.06 12.54
C THR A 138 -7.93 11.16 11.37
N ASP A 139 -7.14 11.68 10.41
CA ASP A 139 -6.65 10.93 9.25
C ASP A 139 -5.52 9.94 9.60
N ILE A 140 -5.02 9.91 10.85
CA ILE A 140 -4.05 8.90 11.33
C ILE A 140 -4.72 8.00 12.36
N LEU A 141 -4.89 6.73 12.01
CA LEU A 141 -5.40 5.68 12.88
C LEU A 141 -4.26 4.76 13.35
N VAL A 142 -4.12 4.53 14.66
CA VAL A 142 -3.10 3.62 15.19
C VAL A 142 -3.49 2.16 14.95
N SER A 143 -2.64 1.42 14.23
CA SER A 143 -2.84 0.02 13.84
C SER A 143 -1.92 -0.97 14.58
N GLU A 144 -0.77 -0.50 15.08
CA GLU A 144 0.20 -1.30 15.84
C GLU A 144 0.87 -0.42 16.90
N CYS A 145 0.87 -0.86 18.16
CA CYS A 145 1.53 -0.16 19.27
C CYS A 145 1.61 -1.07 20.50
N ASP A 146 2.63 -1.94 20.56
CA ASP A 146 2.77 -2.94 21.64
C ASP A 146 2.91 -2.29 23.03
N ALA A 147 3.56 -1.12 23.11
CA ALA A 147 3.76 -0.39 24.37
C ALA A 147 2.47 0.23 24.93
N ARG A 148 1.45 0.44 24.09
CA ARG A 148 0.17 1.09 24.43
C ARG A 148 -1.01 0.41 23.70
N PRO A 149 -1.36 -0.86 23.99
CA PRO A 149 -2.39 -1.58 23.23
C PRO A 149 -3.78 -0.92 23.28
N GLU A 150 -4.06 -0.09 24.29
CA GLU A 150 -5.34 0.61 24.46
C GLU A 150 -5.55 1.77 23.47
N VAL A 151 -4.52 2.17 22.71
CA VAL A 151 -4.66 3.18 21.65
C VAL A 151 -5.01 2.56 20.28
N LEU A 152 -4.99 1.23 20.15
CA LEU A 152 -5.27 0.54 18.89
C LEU A 152 -6.69 0.86 18.37
N GLY A 153 -6.78 1.22 17.09
CA GLY A 153 -8.03 1.60 16.45
C GLY A 153 -8.54 3.00 16.83
N ARG A 154 -7.71 3.82 17.48
CA ARG A 154 -8.01 5.23 17.75
C ARG A 154 -7.15 6.12 16.87
N SER A 155 -7.69 7.29 16.53
CA SER A 155 -6.94 8.32 15.85
C SER A 155 -6.02 9.09 16.79
N ILE A 156 -4.98 9.74 16.25
CA ILE A 156 -4.12 10.63 17.05
C ILE A 156 -4.96 11.76 17.69
N ALA A 157 -5.96 12.29 16.97
CA ALA A 157 -6.90 13.26 17.54
C ALA A 157 -7.65 12.73 18.77
N GLU A 158 -8.21 11.52 18.70
CA GLU A 158 -8.93 10.91 19.83
C GLU A 158 -8.01 10.62 21.02
N ILE A 159 -6.75 10.23 20.77
CA ILE A 159 -5.74 10.02 21.81
C ILE A 159 -5.42 11.35 22.49
N ALA A 160 -5.16 12.40 21.70
CA ALA A 160 -4.86 13.73 22.19
C ALA A 160 -5.98 14.31 23.07
N VAL A 161 -7.25 14.17 22.64
CA VAL A 161 -8.43 14.59 23.42
C VAL A 161 -8.51 13.84 24.75
N ALA A 162 -8.32 12.53 24.75
CA ALA A 162 -8.40 11.74 25.99
C ALA A 162 -7.25 12.03 26.96
N GLU A 163 -6.08 12.42 26.45
CA GLU A 163 -4.93 12.79 27.27
C GLU A 163 -4.90 14.29 27.61
N GLY A 164 -5.81 15.11 27.06
CA GLY A 164 -5.82 16.55 27.26
C GLY A 164 -4.58 17.26 26.68
N LYS A 165 -4.05 16.75 25.57
CA LYS A 165 -2.80 17.22 24.94
C LYS A 165 -3.03 17.79 23.55
N ASP A 166 -2.05 18.55 23.09
CA ASP A 166 -1.89 18.88 21.67
C ASP A 166 -1.61 17.59 20.86
N PRO A 167 -2.24 17.39 19.69
CA PRO A 167 -2.06 16.16 18.90
C PRO A 167 -0.61 15.87 18.48
N LEU A 168 0.18 16.90 18.19
CA LEU A 168 1.60 16.71 17.83
C LEU A 168 2.40 16.19 19.05
N GLU A 169 2.15 16.70 20.26
CA GLU A 169 2.77 16.14 21.47
C GLU A 169 2.29 14.71 21.76
N ALA A 170 1.00 14.43 21.58
CA ALA A 170 0.48 13.08 21.75
C ALA A 170 1.15 12.08 20.80
N ALA A 171 1.38 12.48 19.54
CA ALA A 171 2.14 11.69 18.58
C ALA A 171 3.60 11.51 19.02
N PHE A 172 4.30 12.57 19.44
CA PHE A 172 5.67 12.46 19.94
C PHE A 172 5.78 11.53 21.14
N ASP A 173 4.87 11.63 22.10
CA ASP A 173 4.83 10.75 23.28
C ASP A 173 4.63 9.29 22.88
N LEU A 174 3.76 9.03 21.90
CA LEU A 174 3.50 7.68 21.40
C LEU A 174 4.72 7.11 20.67
N ILE A 175 5.44 7.93 19.89
CA ILE A 175 6.70 7.54 19.25
C ILE A 175 7.76 7.22 20.31
N VAL A 176 7.91 8.07 21.33
CA VAL A 176 8.91 7.88 22.39
C VAL A 176 8.64 6.61 23.20
N VAL A 177 7.42 6.42 23.69
CA VAL A 177 7.08 5.27 24.54
C VAL A 177 7.17 3.93 23.80
N SER A 178 7.01 3.95 22.48
CA SER A 178 7.04 2.75 21.64
C SER A 178 8.38 2.55 20.93
N GLU A 179 9.43 3.30 21.29
CA GLU A 179 10.75 3.28 20.61
C GLU A 179 10.66 3.43 19.08
N GLY A 180 9.69 4.24 18.61
CA GLY A 180 9.40 4.48 17.20
C GLY A 180 8.60 3.38 16.49
N GLN A 181 8.19 2.32 17.20
CA GLN A 181 7.43 1.20 16.65
C GLN A 181 5.92 1.40 16.78
N VAL A 182 5.41 2.43 16.12
CA VAL A 182 3.97 2.70 16.06
C VAL A 182 3.52 2.60 14.62
N GLY A 183 2.77 1.56 14.28
CA GLY A 183 2.16 1.41 12.96
C GLY A 183 0.88 2.23 12.87
N CYS A 184 0.68 2.89 11.72
CA CYS A 184 -0.49 3.69 11.45
C CYS A 184 -1.11 3.37 10.09
N VAL A 185 -2.41 3.64 9.98
CA VAL A 185 -3.13 3.81 8.73
C VAL A 185 -3.33 5.30 8.49
N TRP A 186 -3.03 5.75 7.28
CA TRP A 186 -3.07 7.16 6.89
C TRP A 186 -4.13 7.36 5.82
N PHE A 187 -5.16 8.14 6.09
CA PHE A 187 -6.23 8.47 5.13
C PHE A 187 -5.79 9.62 4.22
N ASP A 188 -4.78 9.34 3.40
CA ASP A 188 -4.00 10.33 2.64
C ASP A 188 -4.35 10.40 1.14
N GLN A 189 -5.26 9.54 0.66
CA GLN A 189 -5.61 9.42 -0.75
C GLN A 189 -7.08 9.74 -1.04
N SER A 190 -7.34 10.14 -2.28
CA SER A 190 -8.69 10.30 -2.82
C SER A 190 -9.22 8.96 -3.33
N GLU A 191 -10.43 8.59 -2.89
CA GLU A 191 -11.16 7.45 -3.44
C GLU A 191 -11.41 7.59 -4.95
N GLU A 192 -11.57 8.81 -5.46
CA GLU A 192 -11.71 9.03 -6.90
C GLU A 192 -10.41 8.74 -7.64
N ASN A 193 -9.26 9.11 -7.07
CA ASN A 193 -7.96 8.80 -7.67
C ASN A 193 -7.71 7.29 -7.67
N VAL A 194 -8.14 6.56 -6.63
CA VAL A 194 -8.12 5.09 -6.62
C VAL A 194 -8.90 4.53 -7.81
N ARG A 195 -10.10 5.05 -8.11
CA ARG A 195 -10.86 4.60 -9.29
C ARG A 195 -10.16 4.95 -10.60
N THR A 196 -9.64 6.16 -10.72
CA THR A 196 -8.97 6.63 -11.95
C THR A 196 -7.72 5.80 -12.25
N LEU A 197 -6.86 5.60 -11.26
CA LEU A 197 -5.66 4.79 -11.38
C LEU A 197 -6.01 3.33 -11.69
N MET A 198 -6.99 2.75 -10.99
CA MET A 198 -7.45 1.38 -11.24
C MET A 198 -7.90 1.11 -12.69
N ARG A 199 -8.50 2.11 -13.36
CA ARG A 199 -8.91 1.99 -14.76
C ARG A 199 -7.74 1.97 -15.73
N HIS A 200 -6.60 2.54 -15.36
CA HIS A 200 -5.49 2.72 -16.28
C HIS A 200 -4.84 1.38 -16.67
N PRO A 201 -4.56 1.11 -17.96
CA PRO A 201 -4.04 -0.18 -18.41
C PRO A 201 -2.73 -0.62 -17.73
N MET A 202 -1.87 0.34 -17.38
CA MET A 202 -0.59 0.04 -16.72
C MET A 202 -0.70 -0.25 -15.22
N VAL A 203 -1.85 -0.02 -14.59
CA VAL A 203 -2.03 -0.26 -13.15
C VAL A 203 -2.63 -1.66 -12.93
N VAL A 204 -1.89 -2.53 -12.23
CA VAL A 204 -2.36 -3.85 -11.78
C VAL A 204 -2.75 -3.81 -10.30
N VAL A 205 -3.37 -4.88 -9.81
CA VAL A 205 -3.77 -4.97 -8.41
C VAL A 205 -2.62 -5.52 -7.57
N GLY A 206 -2.13 -4.74 -6.62
CA GLY A 206 -1.14 -5.13 -5.61
C GLY A 206 -1.74 -4.92 -4.23
N SER A 207 -1.62 -5.89 -3.31
CA SER A 207 -2.26 -5.74 -1.99
C SER A 207 -1.52 -4.79 -1.06
N ASP A 208 -0.19 -4.70 -1.19
CA ASP A 208 0.70 -4.06 -0.20
C ASP A 208 0.44 -4.54 1.25
N GLY A 209 -0.17 -5.72 1.38
CA GLY A 209 -0.58 -6.32 2.63
C GLY A 209 0.53 -7.13 3.26
N SER A 210 0.57 -7.15 4.60
CA SER A 210 1.43 -8.10 5.31
C SER A 210 0.76 -9.47 5.36
N SER A 211 1.55 -10.53 5.23
CA SER A 211 1.06 -11.91 5.41
C SER A 211 0.86 -12.19 6.91
N MET A 212 -0.34 -11.94 7.41
CA MET A 212 -0.68 -12.03 8.84
C MET A 212 -1.60 -13.22 9.12
N SER A 213 -1.30 -13.95 10.20
CA SER A 213 -2.23 -14.95 10.75
C SER A 213 -3.26 -14.26 11.65
N PRO A 214 -4.56 -14.61 11.57
CA PRO A 214 -5.56 -14.15 12.55
C PRO A 214 -5.38 -14.84 13.92
N HIS A 215 -4.35 -15.67 14.09
CA HIS A 215 -4.08 -16.45 15.30
C HIS A 215 -2.67 -16.19 15.84
N GLY A 216 -2.48 -16.44 17.13
CA GLY A 216 -1.19 -16.26 17.80
C GLY A 216 -0.80 -14.78 17.91
N VAL A 217 0.51 -14.52 17.97
CA VAL A 217 1.06 -13.16 18.16
C VAL A 217 0.69 -12.24 16.99
N LEU A 218 0.64 -12.77 15.76
CA LEU A 218 0.29 -11.97 14.58
C LEU A 218 -1.18 -11.50 14.58
N GLY A 219 -2.07 -12.26 15.23
CA GLY A 219 -3.50 -11.91 15.32
C GLY A 219 -3.82 -10.83 16.37
N GLN A 220 -2.81 -10.33 17.09
CA GLN A 220 -2.98 -9.28 18.10
C GLN A 220 -2.86 -7.87 17.51
N ARG A 221 -2.26 -7.77 16.32
CA ARG A 221 -2.09 -6.50 15.59
C ARG A 221 -3.40 -6.13 14.89
N ARG A 222 -3.53 -4.88 14.42
CA ARG A 222 -4.66 -4.47 13.58
C ARG A 222 -4.15 -3.99 12.23
N PRO A 223 -3.64 -4.89 11.35
CA PRO A 223 -3.07 -4.47 10.07
C PRO A 223 -4.10 -3.77 9.19
N HIS A 224 -3.63 -3.03 8.19
CA HIS A 224 -4.50 -2.45 7.18
C HIS A 224 -5.35 -3.56 6.50
N PRO A 225 -6.68 -3.36 6.29
CA PRO A 225 -7.59 -4.38 5.75
C PRO A 225 -7.21 -4.93 4.37
N ARG A 226 -6.39 -4.17 3.63
CA ARG A 226 -5.75 -4.62 2.37
C ARG A 226 -5.07 -5.98 2.46
N SER A 227 -4.57 -6.36 3.63
CA SER A 227 -3.93 -7.65 3.90
C SER A 227 -4.86 -8.86 3.73
N TYR A 228 -6.18 -8.65 3.83
CA TYR A 228 -7.19 -9.72 3.69
C TYR A 228 -8.20 -9.45 2.57
N GLY A 229 -8.41 -8.19 2.21
CA GLY A 229 -9.54 -7.77 1.39
C GLY A 229 -9.23 -7.32 -0.04
N THR A 230 -7.96 -7.11 -0.42
CA THR A 230 -7.63 -6.43 -1.69
C THR A 230 -8.34 -7.01 -2.92
N PHE A 231 -8.05 -8.25 -3.31
CA PHE A 231 -8.61 -8.84 -4.53
C PHE A 231 -10.15 -8.99 -4.46
N PRO A 232 -10.75 -9.49 -3.36
CA PRO A 232 -12.20 -9.53 -3.19
C PRO A 232 -12.88 -8.16 -3.25
N ARG A 233 -12.23 -7.10 -2.76
CA ARG A 233 -12.73 -5.72 -2.81
C ARG A 233 -12.77 -5.19 -4.24
N VAL A 234 -11.76 -5.48 -5.06
CA VAL A 234 -11.79 -5.16 -6.50
C VAL A 234 -13.00 -5.83 -7.15
N LEU A 235 -13.19 -7.14 -6.91
CA LEU A 235 -14.28 -7.91 -7.54
C LEU A 235 -15.67 -7.52 -7.02
N GLY A 236 -15.83 -7.31 -5.72
CA GLY A 236 -17.12 -6.97 -5.11
C GLY A 236 -17.46 -5.50 -5.29
N ARG A 237 -16.63 -4.61 -4.75
CA ARG A 237 -16.89 -3.17 -4.72
C ARG A 237 -16.67 -2.53 -6.09
N TYR A 238 -15.49 -2.70 -6.68
CA TYR A 238 -15.12 -1.93 -7.89
C TYR A 238 -15.65 -2.54 -9.19
N VAL A 239 -15.89 -3.85 -9.26
CA VAL A 239 -16.50 -4.50 -10.44
C VAL A 239 -18.02 -4.59 -10.30
N ARG A 240 -18.53 -5.30 -9.29
CA ARG A 240 -19.98 -5.58 -9.18
C ARG A 240 -20.78 -4.34 -8.79
N GLU A 241 -20.36 -3.60 -7.76
CA GLU A 241 -21.15 -2.51 -7.18
C GLU A 241 -20.95 -1.18 -7.93
N GLU A 242 -19.71 -0.73 -8.08
CA GLU A 242 -19.37 0.58 -8.63
C GLU A 242 -19.10 0.57 -10.15
N LYS A 243 -18.90 -0.61 -10.75
CA LYS A 243 -18.66 -0.79 -12.19
C LYS A 243 -17.51 0.05 -12.75
N VAL A 244 -16.45 0.20 -11.95
CA VAL A 244 -15.20 0.87 -12.33
C VAL A 244 -14.45 0.08 -13.38
N LEU A 245 -14.47 -1.25 -13.27
CA LEU A 245 -13.89 -2.20 -14.23
C LEU A 245 -14.94 -3.24 -14.65
N SER A 246 -14.75 -3.84 -15.82
CA SER A 246 -15.43 -5.11 -16.14
C SER A 246 -14.79 -6.25 -15.34
N LEU A 247 -15.50 -7.37 -15.21
CA LEU A 247 -14.96 -8.54 -14.51
C LEU A 247 -13.71 -9.09 -15.22
N GLU A 248 -13.74 -9.15 -16.55
CA GLU A 248 -12.65 -9.65 -17.36
C GLU A 248 -11.39 -8.78 -17.24
N GLU A 249 -11.56 -7.46 -17.23
CA GLU A 249 -10.44 -6.52 -17.09
C GLU A 249 -9.83 -6.61 -15.69
N ALA A 250 -10.66 -6.68 -14.65
CA ALA A 250 -10.19 -6.91 -13.30
C ALA A 250 -9.41 -8.23 -13.19
N ILE A 251 -9.93 -9.33 -13.75
CA ILE A 251 -9.24 -10.63 -13.73
C ILE A 251 -7.90 -10.55 -14.48
N LYS A 252 -7.84 -9.92 -15.66
CA LYS A 252 -6.57 -9.72 -16.40
C LYS A 252 -5.53 -8.97 -15.57
N LYS A 253 -5.93 -7.87 -14.92
CA LYS A 253 -5.08 -7.07 -14.01
C LYS A 253 -4.61 -7.81 -12.76
N MET A 254 -5.27 -8.91 -12.39
CA MET A 254 -4.92 -9.76 -11.25
C MET A 254 -4.23 -11.07 -11.67
N THR A 255 -4.12 -11.35 -12.97
CA THR A 255 -3.62 -12.64 -13.49
C THR A 255 -2.67 -12.43 -14.67
N SER A 256 -3.17 -12.40 -15.90
CA SER A 256 -2.34 -12.46 -17.11
C SER A 256 -1.42 -11.25 -17.28
N VAL A 257 -1.91 -10.04 -17.00
CA VAL A 257 -1.10 -8.81 -17.12
C VAL A 257 0.01 -8.80 -16.08
N THR A 258 -0.31 -9.24 -14.86
CA THR A 258 0.67 -9.38 -13.77
C THR A 258 1.70 -10.47 -14.11
N ALA A 259 1.27 -11.63 -14.59
CA ALA A 259 2.17 -12.72 -14.97
C ALA A 259 3.14 -12.31 -16.08
N GLU A 260 2.63 -11.65 -17.14
CA GLU A 260 3.46 -11.10 -18.22
C GLU A 260 4.49 -10.09 -17.68
N ARG A 261 4.02 -9.16 -16.83
CA ARG A 261 4.86 -8.12 -16.25
C ARG A 261 6.05 -8.68 -15.48
N PHE A 262 5.78 -9.67 -14.63
CA PHE A 262 6.80 -10.33 -13.80
C PHE A 262 7.53 -11.49 -14.50
N GLY A 263 7.21 -11.79 -15.76
CA GLY A 263 7.85 -12.88 -16.52
C GLY A 263 7.48 -14.29 -16.03
N LEU A 264 6.32 -14.44 -15.39
CA LEU A 264 5.83 -15.71 -14.86
C LEU A 264 5.25 -16.56 -15.99
N THR A 265 6.10 -17.42 -16.57
CA THR A 265 5.76 -18.24 -17.72
C THR A 265 4.72 -19.31 -17.35
N ASP A 266 3.75 -19.54 -18.24
CA ASP A 266 2.68 -20.54 -18.07
C ASP A 266 1.82 -20.36 -16.80
N ARG A 267 1.78 -19.16 -16.22
CA ARG A 267 0.90 -18.76 -15.10
C ARG A 267 0.01 -17.58 -15.50
N GLY A 268 -1.04 -17.33 -14.70
CA GLY A 268 -1.97 -16.21 -14.92
C GLY A 268 -2.97 -16.41 -16.08
N VAL A 269 -3.03 -17.60 -16.67
CA VAL A 269 -3.94 -17.95 -17.76
C VAL A 269 -4.54 -19.35 -17.56
N ILE A 270 -5.77 -19.57 -18.02
CA ILE A 270 -6.40 -20.90 -18.03
C ILE A 270 -6.26 -21.48 -19.44
N ARG A 271 -5.30 -22.40 -19.61
CA ARG A 271 -4.98 -23.06 -20.88
C ARG A 271 -4.37 -24.43 -20.62
N GLU A 272 -4.59 -25.39 -21.51
CA GLU A 272 -3.87 -26.67 -21.48
C GLU A 272 -2.34 -26.46 -21.45
N GLY A 273 -1.66 -27.16 -20.55
CA GLY A 273 -0.22 -27.05 -20.34
C GLY A 273 0.23 -25.93 -19.39
N ALA A 274 -0.67 -25.02 -18.98
CA ALA A 274 -0.37 -24.03 -17.96
C ALA A 274 -0.38 -24.64 -16.54
N TRP A 275 0.24 -23.95 -15.58
CA TRP A 275 0.15 -24.31 -14.17
C TRP A 275 -1.29 -24.19 -13.66
N ALA A 276 -1.72 -25.18 -12.87
CA ALA A 276 -3.06 -25.21 -12.30
C ALA A 276 -3.17 -24.32 -11.04
N ASP A 277 -2.96 -23.01 -11.23
CA ASP A 277 -3.26 -21.97 -10.25
C ASP A 277 -4.64 -21.38 -10.55
N LEU A 278 -5.64 -21.77 -9.78
CA LEU A 278 -7.03 -21.50 -10.07
C LEU A 278 -7.76 -20.99 -8.83
N VAL A 279 -8.71 -20.09 -9.04
CA VAL A 279 -9.63 -19.61 -8.00
C VAL A 279 -11.05 -19.83 -8.49
N LEU A 280 -11.86 -20.51 -7.68
CA LEU A 280 -13.31 -20.51 -7.86
C LEU A 280 -13.90 -19.46 -6.92
N PHE A 281 -14.63 -18.51 -7.48
CA PHE A 281 -15.36 -17.50 -6.72
C PHE A 281 -16.75 -17.29 -7.33
N ASP A 282 -17.68 -16.82 -6.50
CA ASP A 282 -19.02 -16.42 -6.91
C ASP A 282 -19.04 -14.90 -7.18
N PRO A 283 -19.22 -14.46 -8.44
CA PRO A 283 -19.20 -13.03 -8.77
C PRO A 283 -20.32 -12.23 -8.09
N HIS A 284 -21.41 -12.88 -7.66
CA HIS A 284 -22.53 -12.21 -6.99
C HIS A 284 -22.28 -11.99 -5.51
N THR A 285 -21.40 -12.77 -4.87
CA THR A 285 -21.21 -12.75 -3.41
C THR A 285 -19.78 -12.46 -2.96
N VAL A 286 -18.80 -12.48 -3.87
CA VAL A 286 -17.40 -12.16 -3.54
C VAL A 286 -17.29 -10.75 -2.94
N THR A 287 -16.70 -10.65 -1.75
CA THR A 287 -16.56 -9.37 -1.04
C THR A 287 -15.45 -9.45 0.00
N ASP A 288 -14.78 -8.33 0.25
CA ASP A 288 -13.96 -8.15 1.43
C ASP A 288 -14.82 -8.00 2.68
N ARG A 289 -14.30 -8.51 3.81
CA ARG A 289 -14.91 -8.35 5.15
C ARG A 289 -14.02 -7.59 6.12
N ALA A 290 -12.73 -7.53 5.83
CA ALA A 290 -11.75 -6.83 6.64
C ALA A 290 -12.04 -5.32 6.67
N THR A 291 -12.08 -4.77 7.87
CA THR A 291 -12.25 -3.33 8.10
C THR A 291 -11.02 -2.76 8.81
N PHE A 292 -10.91 -1.44 8.91
CA PHE A 292 -9.80 -0.80 9.62
C PHE A 292 -9.78 -1.14 11.12
N THR A 293 -10.93 -1.36 11.72
CA THR A 293 -11.06 -1.67 13.16
C THR A 293 -11.09 -3.17 13.44
N ASP A 294 -11.52 -3.98 12.48
CA ASP A 294 -11.52 -5.45 12.54
C ASP A 294 -10.96 -6.06 11.23
N PRO A 295 -9.62 -6.08 11.08
CA PRO A 295 -8.98 -6.44 9.81
C PRO A 295 -8.77 -7.94 9.62
N HIS A 296 -8.80 -8.75 10.69
CA HIS A 296 -8.53 -10.19 10.65
C HIS A 296 -9.73 -11.02 10.16
N GLN A 297 -10.34 -10.59 9.05
CA GLN A 297 -11.53 -11.19 8.47
C GLN A 297 -11.24 -11.71 7.07
N TYR A 298 -11.33 -13.04 6.90
CA TYR A 298 -11.24 -13.65 5.58
C TYR A 298 -12.41 -13.22 4.68
N PRO A 299 -12.19 -13.09 3.36
CA PRO A 299 -13.23 -12.68 2.44
C PRO A 299 -14.31 -13.74 2.25
N ALA A 300 -15.46 -13.32 1.69
CA ALA A 300 -16.54 -14.23 1.31
C ALA A 300 -16.51 -14.54 -0.20
N GLY A 301 -17.27 -15.58 -0.59
CA GLY A 301 -17.53 -15.89 -1.99
C GLY A 301 -16.37 -16.56 -2.73
N ILE A 302 -15.33 -17.04 -2.01
CA ILE A 302 -14.19 -17.76 -2.59
C ILE A 302 -14.10 -19.16 -1.96
N PRO A 303 -14.89 -20.14 -2.45
CA PRO A 303 -14.89 -21.48 -1.88
C PRO A 303 -13.61 -22.26 -2.16
N TYR A 304 -12.95 -22.06 -3.31
CA TYR A 304 -11.77 -22.85 -3.67
C TYR A 304 -10.62 -22.02 -4.21
N VAL A 305 -9.41 -22.37 -3.77
CA VAL A 305 -8.14 -21.91 -4.34
C VAL A 305 -7.27 -23.13 -4.54
N ILE A 306 -6.71 -23.25 -5.73
CA ILE A 306 -5.82 -24.32 -6.17
C ILE A 306 -4.49 -23.69 -6.54
N VAL A 307 -3.39 -24.25 -6.05
CA VAL A 307 -2.02 -23.81 -6.36
C VAL A 307 -1.26 -25.03 -6.85
N ASN A 308 -0.67 -24.93 -8.04
CA ASN A 308 0.03 -26.05 -8.69
C ASN A 308 -0.79 -27.36 -8.72
N GLY A 309 -2.10 -27.26 -8.92
CA GLY A 309 -3.02 -28.41 -8.99
C GLY A 309 -3.46 -28.98 -7.63
N VAL A 310 -3.00 -28.42 -6.52
CA VAL A 310 -3.38 -28.85 -5.15
C VAL A 310 -4.35 -27.85 -4.54
N VAL A 311 -5.47 -28.33 -4.00
CA VAL A 311 -6.46 -27.50 -3.31
C VAL A 311 -5.87 -27.00 -1.98
N VAL A 312 -5.68 -25.68 -1.87
CA VAL A 312 -5.16 -25.00 -0.67
C VAL A 312 -6.26 -24.35 0.16
N ILE A 313 -7.35 -23.93 -0.48
CA ILE A 313 -8.60 -23.52 0.18
C ILE A 313 -9.71 -24.46 -0.29
N ASP A 314 -10.39 -25.11 0.65
CA ASP A 314 -11.55 -25.98 0.42
C ASP A 314 -12.75 -25.46 1.23
N GLN A 315 -13.82 -25.09 0.53
CA GLN A 315 -15.02 -24.47 1.12
C GLN A 315 -14.69 -23.31 2.07
N GLY A 316 -13.75 -22.45 1.66
CA GLY A 316 -13.32 -21.27 2.42
C GLY A 316 -12.39 -21.56 3.60
N ARG A 317 -11.89 -22.80 3.76
CA ARG A 317 -10.94 -23.18 4.82
C ARG A 317 -9.61 -23.60 4.24
N HIS A 318 -8.51 -23.14 4.86
CA HIS A 318 -7.17 -23.55 4.45
C HIS A 318 -6.93 -25.03 4.77
N THR A 319 -6.44 -25.81 3.80
CA THR A 319 -6.23 -27.27 3.93
C THR A 319 -4.94 -27.61 4.67
N GLY A 320 -4.02 -26.65 4.78
CA GLY A 320 -2.67 -26.85 5.33
C GLY A 320 -1.65 -27.27 4.27
N ALA A 321 -2.07 -27.54 3.04
CA ALA A 321 -1.17 -27.81 1.94
C ALA A 321 -0.38 -26.55 1.56
N LEU A 322 0.92 -26.69 1.31
CA LEU A 322 1.84 -25.62 0.91
C LEU A 322 2.54 -25.97 -0.42
N PRO A 323 1.80 -26.15 -1.52
CA PRO A 323 2.34 -26.62 -2.80
C PRO A 323 3.11 -25.53 -3.58
N GLY A 324 3.33 -24.35 -2.98
CA GLY A 324 4.00 -23.22 -3.60
C GLY A 324 5.44 -23.55 -4.04
N GLN A 325 5.91 -22.86 -5.07
CA GLN A 325 7.25 -23.02 -5.63
C GLN A 325 7.95 -21.67 -5.69
N VAL A 326 9.29 -21.69 -5.58
CA VAL A 326 10.12 -20.54 -5.95
C VAL A 326 10.07 -20.42 -7.47
N LEU A 327 9.80 -19.21 -7.98
CA LEU A 327 9.62 -18.93 -9.40
C LEU A 327 10.86 -18.27 -10.01
#